data_AF-A0A7S1NVU1-F1
#
_entry.id   AF-A0A7S1NVU1-F1
#
_cell.length_a   1.000
_cell.length_b   1.000
_cell.length_c   1.000
_cell.angle_alpha   90.00
_cell.angle_beta   90.00
_cell.angle_gamma   90.00
#
_symmetry.space_group_name_H-M   'P 1'
#
loop_
_entity.id
_entity.type
_entity.pdbx_description
1 polymer ?
#
loop_
_entity_poly.entity_id
_entity_poly.type
_entity_poly.pdbx_seq_one_letter_code
_entity_poly.pdbx_strand_id
1 'polypeptide(L)'
;GSTFWNYATEPVPESEMGRALFNEDGTHDVRDEGHEGYTTQTFLDHPMAQQAGLTVAEIVALRLYTGPGYIPINRTLRTNSSALVVTAWTLDTAVGKLAEHSRSVYLFRGLGRLPHPQWVEQYLKIAVGKDPVDVSEGMIGDPAFMSTSTDLEVIRKTFTGPCMFSITGQDRRSGHNLRRFQGMGASIDWVSQYPGEGEVLFPSNILLIPNTERIGHLHPDLDHCECFEFLVRYPWDYKNRCPLLLDSRDIITLSGDLTACTPSLAGKPPCTAEEIKALESF
;
A
#
# COMPACT_ATOMS: atom_id res chain seq x y z
N GLY A 1 -20.35 10.74 17.98
CA GLY A 1 -19.52 10.61 19.18
C GLY A 1 -18.13 10.22 18.75
N SER A 2 -17.10 10.94 19.17
CA SER A 2 -15.70 10.60 18.87
C SER A 2 -15.30 9.39 19.71
N THR A 3 -15.21 8.22 19.11
CA THR A 3 -14.54 7.06 19.69
C THR A 3 -13.06 7.40 19.81
N PHE A 4 -12.62 7.70 21.03
CA PHE A 4 -11.19 7.78 21.35
C PHE A 4 -10.63 6.37 21.30
N TRP A 5 -9.60 6.16 20.48
CA TRP A 5 -8.87 4.91 20.42
C TRP A 5 -7.97 4.82 21.67
N ASN A 6 -8.31 3.96 22.62
CA ASN A 6 -7.38 3.59 23.69
C ASN A 6 -6.39 2.59 23.10
N TYR A 7 -5.23 3.08 22.67
CA TYR A 7 -4.15 2.19 22.25
C TYR A 7 -3.58 1.50 23.48
N ALA A 8 -3.62 0.18 23.51
CA ALA A 8 -2.92 -0.59 24.53
C ALA A 8 -1.42 -0.54 24.20
N THR A 9 -0.66 0.25 24.96
CA THR A 9 0.80 0.13 25.01
C THR A 9 1.25 -1.09 25.81
N GLU A 10 0.31 -1.67 26.56
CA GLU A 10 0.45 -2.93 27.28
C GLU A 10 0.02 -4.10 26.37
N PRO A 11 0.50 -5.33 26.61
CA PRO A 11 0.05 -6.52 25.88
C PRO A 11 -1.48 -6.61 25.86
N VAL A 12 -2.05 -7.10 24.76
CA VAL A 12 -3.49 -7.39 24.70
C VAL A 12 -3.81 -8.33 25.87
N PRO A 13 -4.74 -7.98 26.79
CA PRO A 13 -5.08 -8.85 27.91
C PRO A 13 -5.45 -10.24 27.40
N GLU A 14 -5.04 -11.29 28.10
CA GLU A 14 -5.31 -12.68 27.71
C GLU A 14 -6.80 -12.96 27.50
N SER A 15 -7.68 -12.23 28.21
CA SER A 15 -9.14 -12.26 28.04
C SER A 15 -9.66 -11.67 26.72
N GLU A 16 -8.84 -10.86 26.05
CA GLU A 16 -9.12 -10.20 24.76
C GLU A 16 -8.32 -10.84 23.62
N MET A 17 -7.31 -11.67 23.92
CA MET A 17 -6.64 -12.52 22.94
C MET A 17 -7.63 -13.56 22.42
N GLY A 18 -7.82 -13.62 21.10
CA GLY A 18 -8.81 -14.49 20.47
C GLY A 18 -10.24 -13.94 20.40
N ARG A 19 -10.45 -12.63 20.64
CA ARG A 19 -11.72 -11.98 20.31
C ARG A 19 -11.87 -11.96 18.78
N ALA A 20 -12.47 -13.01 18.25
CA ALA A 20 -12.78 -13.11 16.83
C ALA A 20 -13.55 -11.86 16.40
N LEU A 21 -13.02 -11.14 15.42
CA LEU A 21 -13.86 -10.31 14.59
C LEU A 21 -14.68 -11.30 13.77
N PHE A 22 -15.91 -11.54 14.19
CA PHE A 22 -16.79 -12.44 13.46
C PHE A 22 -17.05 -11.82 12.09
N ASN A 23 -16.53 -12.47 11.05
CA ASN A 23 -17.07 -12.30 9.72
C ASN A 23 -18.48 -12.93 9.70
N GLU A 24 -19.39 -12.39 8.88
CA GLU A 24 -20.79 -12.88 8.80
C GLU A 24 -20.88 -14.36 8.40
N ASP A 25 -19.80 -14.93 7.85
CA ASP A 25 -19.66 -16.32 7.43
C ASP A 25 -19.12 -17.27 8.51
N GLY A 26 -18.82 -16.76 9.72
CA GLY A 26 -18.30 -17.55 10.83
C GLY A 26 -16.80 -17.87 10.75
N THR A 27 -16.07 -17.30 9.79
CA THR A 27 -14.60 -17.35 9.78
C THR A 27 -14.03 -16.42 10.86
N HIS A 28 -12.92 -16.85 11.48
CA HIS A 28 -12.25 -16.13 12.54
C HIS A 28 -10.94 -15.56 12.04
N ASP A 29 -10.86 -14.25 11.84
CA ASP A 29 -9.57 -13.56 11.84
C ASP A 29 -9.11 -13.44 13.29
N VAL A 30 -8.11 -14.23 13.64
CA VAL A 30 -7.52 -14.22 14.98
C VAL A 30 -6.46 -13.13 15.01
N ARG A 31 -6.83 -12.00 15.61
CA ARG A 31 -5.90 -10.91 15.86
C ARG A 31 -4.77 -11.38 16.78
N ASP A 32 -3.53 -11.02 16.42
CA ASP A 32 -2.30 -11.25 17.18
C ASP A 32 -1.96 -12.74 17.45
N GLU A 33 -2.47 -13.67 16.64
CA GLU A 33 -2.11 -15.10 16.75
C GLU A 33 -0.60 -15.31 16.55
N GLY A 34 0.08 -15.92 17.52
CA GLY A 34 1.55 -16.08 17.48
C GLY A 34 2.34 -14.85 17.90
N HIS A 35 1.67 -13.73 18.23
CA HIS A 35 2.25 -12.52 18.83
C HIS A 35 1.85 -12.34 20.30
N GLU A 36 1.41 -13.41 20.98
CA GLU A 36 0.95 -13.34 22.36
C GLU A 36 2.05 -12.83 23.30
N GLY A 37 1.73 -11.82 24.10
CA GLY A 37 2.69 -11.19 25.02
C GLY A 37 3.76 -10.31 24.37
N TYR A 38 3.73 -10.13 23.04
CA TYR A 38 4.66 -9.24 22.35
C TYR A 38 4.38 -7.80 22.76
N THR A 39 5.46 -7.07 23.06
CA THR A 39 5.42 -5.65 23.38
C THR A 39 5.91 -4.83 22.20
N THR A 40 5.75 -3.51 22.25
CA THR A 40 6.38 -2.63 21.25
C THR A 40 7.90 -2.82 21.20
N GLN A 41 8.54 -3.08 22.34
CA GLN A 41 9.98 -3.37 22.40
C GLN A 41 10.32 -4.69 21.70
N THR A 42 9.48 -5.72 21.84
CA THR A 42 9.64 -7.01 21.14
C THR A 42 9.70 -6.81 19.62
N PHE A 43 8.81 -5.98 19.07
CA PHE A 43 8.84 -5.64 17.64
C PHE A 43 10.04 -4.77 17.28
N LEU A 44 10.46 -3.86 18.15
CA LEU A 44 11.65 -3.03 17.92
C LEU A 44 12.94 -3.86 17.90
N ASP A 45 13.02 -4.91 18.71
CA ASP A 45 14.16 -5.83 18.79
C ASP A 45 14.21 -6.84 17.62
N HIS A 46 13.16 -6.87 16.78
CA HIS A 46 13.11 -7.77 15.62
C HIS A 46 14.23 -7.43 14.61
N PRO A 47 14.91 -8.43 14.00
CA PRO A 47 16.04 -8.18 13.10
C PRO A 47 15.72 -7.23 11.94
N MET A 48 14.51 -7.31 11.37
CA MET A 48 14.08 -6.41 10.30
C MET A 48 13.93 -4.96 10.78
N ALA A 49 13.43 -4.75 12.00
CA ALA A 49 13.29 -3.42 12.59
C ALA A 49 14.66 -2.77 12.84
N GLN A 50 15.59 -3.55 13.40
CA GLN A 50 16.97 -3.13 13.64
C GLN A 50 17.71 -2.83 12.33
N GLN A 51 17.58 -3.72 11.34
CA GLN A 51 18.22 -3.54 10.04
C GLN A 51 17.70 -2.31 9.29
N ALA A 52 16.39 -2.07 9.33
CA ALA A 52 15.75 -0.93 8.70
C ALA A 52 15.86 0.38 9.52
N GLY A 53 16.35 0.31 10.76
CA GLY A 53 16.43 1.47 11.65
C GLY A 53 15.05 2.05 11.98
N LEU A 54 14.08 1.18 12.30
CA LEU A 54 12.74 1.62 12.70
C LEU A 54 12.77 2.23 14.10
N THR A 55 11.92 3.23 14.29
CA THR A 55 11.64 3.89 15.56
C THR A 55 10.40 3.31 16.22
N VAL A 56 10.21 3.60 17.50
CA VAL A 56 8.98 3.23 18.24
C VAL A 56 7.72 3.76 17.55
N ALA A 57 7.75 5.01 17.05
CA ALA A 57 6.60 5.61 16.38
C ALA A 57 6.24 4.90 15.06
N GLU A 58 7.24 4.44 14.31
CA GLU A 58 7.06 3.68 13.07
C GLU A 58 6.46 2.29 13.34
N ILE A 59 6.93 1.60 14.38
CA ILE A 59 6.33 0.33 14.82
C ILE A 59 4.86 0.50 15.22
N VAL A 60 4.55 1.54 16.01
CA VAL A 60 3.17 1.84 16.42
C VAL A 60 2.30 2.19 15.22
N ALA A 61 2.82 2.95 14.25
CA ALA A 61 2.08 3.31 13.04
C ALA A 61 1.78 2.08 12.18
N LEU A 62 2.75 1.17 12.00
CA LEU A 62 2.56 -0.11 11.30
C LEU A 62 1.48 -0.94 11.99
N ARG A 63 1.62 -1.19 13.29
CA ARG A 63 0.65 -1.94 14.12
C ARG A 63 -0.74 -1.32 14.07
N LEU A 64 -0.84 0.02 14.12
CA LEU A 64 -2.12 0.72 14.03
C LEU A 64 -2.76 0.53 12.66
N TYR A 65 -1.97 0.63 11.59
CA TYR A 65 -2.45 0.46 10.23
C TYR A 65 -2.97 -0.95 9.98
N THR A 66 -2.20 -1.98 10.32
CA THR A 66 -2.59 -3.38 10.10
C THR A 66 -3.80 -3.80 10.92
N GLY A 67 -4.13 -3.05 11.98
CA GLY A 67 -5.35 -3.22 12.75
C GLY A 67 -6.53 -2.39 12.19
N PRO A 68 -7.38 -1.84 13.06
CA PRO A 68 -8.54 -1.06 12.61
C PRO A 68 -8.18 0.32 12.01
N GLY A 69 -6.91 0.72 12.03
CA GLY A 69 -6.45 2.02 11.57
C GLY A 69 -6.40 2.18 10.05
N TYR A 70 -6.31 1.10 9.26
CA TYR A 70 -6.21 1.22 7.80
C TYR A 70 -7.40 2.00 7.20
N ILE A 71 -8.62 1.82 7.72
CA ILE A 71 -9.83 2.48 7.19
C ILE A 71 -9.74 4.00 7.32
N PRO A 72 -9.61 4.59 8.53
CA PRO A 72 -9.54 6.05 8.65
C PRO A 72 -8.29 6.65 8.02
N ILE A 73 -7.14 5.95 8.06
CA ILE A 73 -5.89 6.42 7.42
C ILE A 73 -6.08 6.50 5.90
N ASN A 74 -6.47 5.40 5.25
CA ASN A 74 -6.65 5.35 3.80
C ASN A 74 -7.79 6.25 3.32
N ARG A 75 -8.87 6.38 4.10
CA ARG A 75 -9.95 7.33 3.80
C ARG A 75 -9.42 8.75 3.77
N THR A 76 -8.65 9.14 4.77
CA THR A 76 -8.10 10.50 4.87
C THR A 76 -7.22 10.83 3.67
N LEU A 77 -6.34 9.92 3.27
CA LEU A 77 -5.48 10.08 2.09
C LEU A 77 -6.31 10.21 0.80
N ARG A 78 -7.32 9.37 0.61
CA ARG A 78 -8.19 9.40 -0.59
C ARG A 78 -9.08 10.63 -0.68
N THR A 79 -9.44 11.23 0.45
CA THR A 79 -10.24 12.47 0.50
C THR A 79 -9.37 13.73 0.66
N ASN A 80 -8.04 13.60 0.59
CA ASN A 80 -7.10 14.69 0.80
C ASN A 80 -7.36 15.51 2.09
N SER A 81 -7.72 14.82 3.18
CA SER A 81 -7.95 15.44 4.49
C SER A 81 -6.61 15.58 5.25
N SER A 82 -6.49 16.61 6.10
CA SER A 82 -5.30 16.80 6.93
C SER A 82 -5.30 15.96 8.22
N ALA A 83 -6.38 15.20 8.47
CA ALA A 83 -6.44 14.32 9.65
C ALA A 83 -5.36 13.23 9.55
N LEU A 84 -4.80 12.79 10.67
CA LEU A 84 -3.84 11.67 10.71
C LEU A 84 -2.58 11.85 9.82
N VAL A 85 -2.28 13.07 9.35
CA VAL A 85 -1.15 13.33 8.43
C VAL A 85 0.19 12.87 9.03
N VAL A 86 0.39 13.07 10.34
CA VAL A 86 1.60 12.61 11.04
C VAL A 86 1.66 11.09 11.07
N THR A 87 0.53 10.41 11.27
CA THR A 87 0.46 8.94 11.26
C THR A 87 0.74 8.39 9.87
N ALA A 88 0.12 8.96 8.82
CA ALA A 88 0.38 8.57 7.44
C ALA A 88 1.85 8.79 7.07
N TRP A 89 2.42 9.95 7.40
CA TRP A 89 3.83 10.25 7.15
C TRP A 89 4.78 9.28 7.86
N THR A 90 4.48 8.97 9.13
CA THR A 90 5.27 8.02 9.92
C THR A 90 5.21 6.63 9.30
N LEU A 91 4.02 6.20 8.86
CA LEU A 91 3.82 4.91 8.19
C LEU A 91 4.56 4.85 6.86
N ASP A 92 4.48 5.90 6.05
CA ASP A 92 5.20 6.03 4.77
C ASP A 92 6.72 5.91 4.96
N THR A 93 7.26 6.54 6.00
CA THR A 93 8.68 6.43 6.35
C THR A 93 9.05 5.00 6.74
N ALA A 94 8.22 4.33 7.56
CA ALA A 94 8.43 2.95 7.98
C ALA A 94 8.43 1.98 6.79
N VAL A 95 7.43 2.10 5.92
CA VAL A 95 7.29 1.29 4.71
C VAL A 95 8.46 1.52 3.76
N GLY A 96 8.87 2.78 3.55
CA GLY A 96 10.03 3.11 2.72
C GLY A 96 11.33 2.45 3.21
N LYS A 97 11.60 2.51 4.52
CA LYS A 97 12.78 1.84 5.12
C LYS A 97 12.72 0.32 4.94
N LEU A 98 11.58 -0.31 5.24
CA LEU A 98 11.43 -1.77 5.13
C LEU A 98 11.46 -2.26 3.69
N ALA A 99 10.94 -1.48 2.74
CA ALA A 99 10.96 -1.79 1.32
C ALA A 99 12.39 -1.99 0.78
N GLU A 100 13.40 -1.30 1.33
CA GLU A 100 14.80 -1.49 0.91
C GLU A 100 15.39 -2.85 1.25
N HIS A 101 14.81 -3.50 2.25
CA HIS A 101 15.22 -4.82 2.72
C HIS A 101 14.29 -5.92 2.21
N SER A 102 13.24 -5.54 1.48
CA SER A 102 12.26 -6.46 0.94
C SER A 102 12.74 -7.02 -0.41
N ARG A 103 12.11 -8.12 -0.83
CA ARG A 103 12.36 -8.75 -2.13
C ARG A 103 11.13 -8.56 -3.02
N SER A 104 11.36 -8.52 -4.33
CA SER A 104 10.26 -8.64 -5.28
C SER A 104 9.55 -9.98 -5.07
N VAL A 105 8.23 -9.90 -4.96
CA VAL A 105 7.32 -11.03 -4.82
C VAL A 105 6.08 -10.77 -5.67
N TYR A 106 5.38 -11.86 -5.98
CA TYR A 106 4.06 -11.80 -6.59
C TYR A 106 3.01 -11.65 -5.49
N LEU A 107 2.08 -10.73 -5.69
CA LEU A 107 1.20 -10.24 -4.64
C LEU A 107 -0.24 -10.19 -5.12
N PHE A 108 -1.15 -10.28 -4.18
CA PHE A 108 -2.58 -10.31 -4.42
C PHE A 108 -3.31 -9.32 -3.53
N ARG A 109 -4.38 -8.73 -4.05
CA ARG A 109 -5.26 -7.85 -3.29
C ARG A 109 -6.70 -8.00 -3.76
N GLY A 110 -7.60 -8.34 -2.85
CA GLY A 110 -9.03 -8.29 -3.10
C GLY A 110 -9.59 -6.87 -2.98
N LEU A 111 -10.56 -6.53 -3.83
CA LEU A 111 -11.33 -5.28 -3.76
C LEU A 111 -12.83 -5.54 -3.63
N GLY A 112 -13.44 -5.04 -2.56
CA GLY A 112 -14.88 -5.23 -2.30
C GLY A 112 -15.82 -4.63 -3.33
N ARG A 113 -15.29 -3.94 -4.35
CA ARG A 113 -16.03 -3.30 -5.45
C ARG A 113 -15.20 -3.37 -6.72
N LEU A 114 -15.89 -3.37 -7.86
CA LEU A 114 -15.22 -3.15 -9.15
C LEU A 114 -14.57 -1.76 -9.15
N PRO A 115 -13.39 -1.62 -9.79
CA PRO A 115 -12.81 -0.31 -10.05
C PRO A 115 -13.73 0.60 -10.86
N HIS A 116 -13.47 1.91 -10.84
CA HIS A 116 -14.26 2.87 -11.61
C HIS A 116 -14.24 2.51 -13.12
N PRO A 117 -15.36 2.64 -13.88
CA PRO A 117 -15.39 2.22 -15.28
C PRO A 117 -14.30 2.84 -16.17
N GLN A 118 -13.96 4.11 -15.96
CA GLN A 118 -12.86 4.77 -16.70
C GLN A 118 -11.50 4.11 -16.45
N TRP A 119 -11.33 3.55 -15.26
CA TRP A 119 -10.14 2.82 -14.87
C TRP A 119 -10.00 1.51 -15.63
N VAL A 120 -11.11 0.77 -15.70
CA VAL A 120 -11.20 -0.47 -16.48
C VAL A 120 -10.99 -0.16 -17.96
N GLU A 121 -11.58 0.92 -18.48
CA GLU A 121 -11.38 1.35 -19.86
C GLU A 121 -9.91 1.68 -20.15
N GLN A 122 -9.22 2.41 -19.27
CA GLN A 122 -7.80 2.71 -19.41
C GLN A 122 -6.92 1.48 -19.30
N TYR A 123 -7.21 0.62 -18.33
CA TYR A 123 -6.57 -0.68 -18.21
C TYR A 123 -6.69 -1.43 -19.52
N LEU A 124 -7.91 -1.59 -20.06
CA LEU A 124 -8.17 -2.30 -21.31
C LEU A 124 -7.50 -1.63 -22.52
N LYS A 125 -7.44 -0.29 -22.57
CA LYS A 125 -6.73 0.44 -23.63
C LYS A 125 -5.23 0.12 -23.63
N ILE A 126 -4.60 0.10 -22.47
CA ILE A 126 -3.16 -0.21 -22.34
C ILE A 126 -2.91 -1.71 -22.53
N ALA A 127 -3.79 -2.53 -21.96
CA ALA A 127 -3.70 -3.98 -21.93
C ALA A 127 -3.92 -4.61 -23.31
N VAL A 128 -4.96 -4.17 -24.01
CA VAL A 128 -5.45 -4.78 -25.25
C VAL A 128 -5.06 -3.96 -26.49
N GLY A 129 -4.77 -2.67 -26.32
CA GLY A 129 -4.40 -1.76 -27.41
C GLY A 129 -2.99 -2.01 -27.93
N LYS A 130 -2.85 -2.04 -29.25
CA LYS A 130 -1.57 -2.16 -29.98
C LYS A 130 -0.82 -0.84 -30.14
N ASP A 131 -1.32 0.26 -29.58
CA ASP A 131 -0.62 1.53 -29.66
C ASP A 131 0.34 1.68 -28.48
N PRO A 132 1.57 2.14 -28.71
CA PRO A 132 2.45 2.60 -27.64
C PRO A 132 1.84 3.88 -27.08
N VAL A 133 0.77 3.74 -26.30
CA VAL A 133 0.32 4.79 -25.39
C VAL A 133 1.55 5.08 -24.52
N ASP A 134 1.96 6.35 -24.49
CA ASP A 134 3.03 6.78 -23.62
C ASP A 134 2.70 6.25 -22.22
N VAL A 135 3.60 5.46 -21.63
CA VAL A 135 3.32 4.68 -20.41
C VAL A 135 2.94 5.59 -19.24
N SER A 136 3.22 6.89 -19.39
CA SER A 136 2.74 7.96 -18.53
C SER A 136 1.22 8.11 -18.59
N GLU A 137 0.56 8.12 -19.76
CA GLU A 137 -0.87 8.48 -19.95
C GLU A 137 -1.91 7.45 -19.46
N GLY A 138 -1.51 6.42 -18.72
CA GLY A 138 -2.47 5.52 -18.08
C GLY A 138 -1.93 4.83 -16.83
N MET A 139 -1.06 5.55 -16.11
CA MET A 139 -0.73 5.18 -14.75
C MET A 139 -1.88 5.52 -13.82
N ILE A 140 -2.11 4.61 -12.89
CA ILE A 140 -3.20 4.72 -11.93
C ILE A 140 -2.59 5.08 -10.58
N GLY A 141 -2.97 6.21 -10.00
CA GLY A 141 -2.59 6.58 -8.65
C GLY A 141 -3.56 6.06 -7.58
N ASP A 142 -3.08 5.31 -6.58
CA ASP A 142 -3.78 5.20 -5.29
C ASP A 142 -3.11 6.14 -4.29
N PRO A 143 -3.78 7.21 -3.83
CA PRO A 143 -3.21 8.08 -2.80
C PRO A 143 -3.13 7.38 -1.44
N ALA A 144 -3.85 6.29 -1.22
CA ALA A 144 -3.78 5.51 0.01
C ALA A 144 -2.63 4.49 -0.01
N PHE A 145 -2.36 3.92 1.17
CA PHE A 145 -1.53 2.73 1.27
C PHE A 145 -2.25 1.52 0.64
N MET A 146 -1.47 0.62 0.06
CA MET A 146 -1.99 -0.60 -0.55
C MET A 146 -1.43 -1.82 0.16
N SER A 147 -2.27 -2.41 1.02
CA SER A 147 -1.99 -3.72 1.63
C SER A 147 -2.24 -4.84 0.60
N THR A 148 -1.34 -5.80 0.55
CA THR A 148 -1.38 -6.95 -0.35
C THR A 148 -0.90 -8.18 0.39
N SER A 149 -1.19 -9.37 -0.12
CA SER A 149 -0.74 -10.63 0.46
C SER A 149 0.12 -11.41 -0.54
N THR A 150 1.15 -12.09 -0.05
CA THR A 150 1.87 -13.12 -0.82
C THR A 150 1.12 -14.45 -0.92
N ASP A 151 0.09 -14.65 -0.10
CA ASP A 151 -0.68 -15.89 -0.02
C ASP A 151 -2.05 -15.73 -0.71
N LEU A 152 -2.20 -16.38 -1.87
CA LEU A 152 -3.46 -16.39 -2.60
C LEU A 152 -4.60 -17.05 -1.80
N GLU A 153 -4.29 -18.01 -0.92
CA GLU A 153 -5.30 -18.69 -0.12
C GLU A 153 -5.88 -17.77 0.97
N VAL A 154 -5.08 -16.85 1.51
CA VAL A 154 -5.55 -15.82 2.43
C VAL A 154 -6.58 -14.94 1.74
N ILE A 155 -6.29 -14.48 0.52
CA ILE A 155 -7.25 -13.71 -0.28
C ILE A 155 -8.48 -14.55 -0.57
N ARG A 156 -8.36 -15.79 -1.03
CA ARG A 156 -9.53 -16.66 -1.32
C ARG A 156 -10.47 -16.86 -0.12
N LYS A 157 -9.92 -16.91 1.10
CA LYS A 157 -10.70 -17.09 2.33
C LYS A 157 -11.36 -15.80 2.81
N THR A 158 -10.64 -14.69 2.76
CA THR A 158 -11.07 -13.42 3.36
C THR A 158 -11.82 -12.52 2.37
N PHE A 159 -11.62 -12.73 1.08
CA PHE A 159 -12.12 -11.85 0.04
C PHE A 159 -13.24 -12.49 -0.78
N THR A 160 -14.41 -11.84 -0.74
CA THR A 160 -15.63 -12.23 -1.47
C THR A 160 -16.08 -11.20 -2.50
N GLY A 161 -15.25 -10.19 -2.76
CA GLY A 161 -15.61 -9.09 -3.67
C GLY A 161 -15.44 -9.46 -5.16
N PRO A 162 -15.88 -8.56 -6.05
CA PRO A 162 -15.96 -8.84 -7.48
C PRO A 162 -14.62 -8.66 -8.23
N CYS A 163 -13.58 -8.14 -7.58
CA CYS A 163 -12.33 -7.77 -8.26
C CYS A 163 -11.09 -8.15 -7.46
N MET A 164 -10.08 -8.68 -8.14
CA MET A 164 -8.77 -8.95 -7.58
C MET A 164 -7.68 -8.24 -8.38
N PHE A 165 -6.71 -7.66 -7.69
CA PHE A 165 -5.47 -7.22 -8.28
C PHE A 165 -4.40 -8.27 -8.05
N SER A 166 -3.65 -8.55 -9.11
CA SER A 166 -2.37 -9.22 -8.99
C SER A 166 -1.24 -8.26 -9.31
N ILE A 167 -0.25 -8.22 -8.42
CA ILE A 167 0.78 -7.19 -8.41
C ILE A 167 2.13 -7.88 -8.49
N THR A 168 2.95 -7.45 -9.45
CA THR A 168 4.33 -7.93 -9.59
C THR A 168 5.29 -6.80 -9.26
N GLY A 169 6.15 -7.01 -8.26
CA GLY A 169 7.32 -6.16 -8.08
C GLY A 169 8.32 -6.41 -9.20
N GLN A 170 8.83 -5.37 -9.83
CA GLN A 170 9.89 -5.38 -10.86
C GLN A 170 9.43 -5.48 -12.32
N ASP A 171 9.69 -4.40 -13.05
CA ASP A 171 9.79 -4.40 -14.50
C ASP A 171 11.09 -5.13 -14.92
N ARG A 172 10.95 -6.30 -15.55
CA ARG A 172 12.09 -7.09 -16.06
C ARG A 172 12.77 -6.45 -17.27
N ARG A 173 12.13 -5.48 -17.93
CA ARG A 173 12.57 -4.95 -19.23
C ARG A 173 13.49 -3.75 -19.12
N SER A 174 13.44 -2.99 -18.03
CA SER A 174 14.33 -1.85 -17.83
C SER A 174 15.72 -2.34 -17.42
N GLY A 175 16.53 -2.72 -18.41
CA GLY A 175 18.00 -2.81 -18.30
C GLY A 175 18.69 -1.48 -17.92
N HIS A 176 17.91 -0.47 -17.53
CA HIS A 176 18.36 0.77 -16.97
C HIS A 176 18.44 0.64 -15.45
N ASN A 177 19.57 1.06 -14.88
CA ASN A 177 19.86 1.19 -13.45
C ASN A 177 18.92 2.16 -12.68
N LEU A 178 17.68 2.36 -13.14
CA LEU A 178 16.65 3.12 -12.45
C LEU A 178 16.21 2.32 -11.22
N ARG A 179 17.00 2.49 -10.16
CA ARG A 179 16.73 2.28 -8.74
C ARG A 179 15.98 0.99 -8.42
N ARG A 180 16.74 -0.04 -8.01
CA ARG A 180 16.30 -1.37 -7.51
C ARG A 180 15.10 -1.38 -6.54
N PHE A 181 14.72 -0.24 -6.00
CA PHE A 181 13.68 -0.06 -4.98
C PHE A 181 12.33 0.40 -5.52
N GLN A 182 12.24 0.89 -6.77
CA GLN A 182 10.97 1.34 -7.32
C GLN A 182 10.05 0.13 -7.55
N GLY A 183 8.99 0.02 -6.74
CA GLY A 183 7.98 -1.04 -6.86
C GLY A 183 8.13 -2.22 -5.89
N MET A 184 8.99 -2.14 -4.86
CA MET A 184 9.09 -3.17 -3.82
C MET A 184 8.27 -2.81 -2.58
N GLY A 185 7.21 -3.54 -2.27
CA GLY A 185 6.45 -3.34 -1.02
C GLY A 185 7.26 -3.78 0.21
N ALA A 186 6.88 -3.27 1.39
CA ALA A 186 7.44 -3.68 2.67
C ALA A 186 6.75 -4.94 3.18
N SER A 187 7.50 -6.02 3.42
CA SER A 187 6.95 -7.16 4.17
C SER A 187 6.79 -6.77 5.65
N ILE A 188 5.55 -6.78 6.13
CA ILE A 188 5.17 -6.33 7.47
C ILE A 188 4.46 -7.41 8.29
N ASP A 189 4.39 -8.65 7.77
CA ASP A 189 3.77 -9.80 8.42
C ASP A 189 4.20 -9.96 9.90
N TRP A 190 5.51 -9.82 10.17
CA TRP A 190 6.12 -9.93 11.51
C TRP A 190 5.70 -8.85 12.51
N VAL A 191 5.13 -7.73 12.05
CA VAL A 191 4.64 -6.63 12.90
C VAL A 191 3.13 -6.43 12.75
N SER A 192 2.49 -7.19 11.87
CA SER A 192 1.05 -7.09 11.63
C SER A 192 0.24 -7.50 12.86
N GLN A 193 -1.00 -7.03 12.90
CA GLN A 193 -2.01 -7.51 13.83
C GLN A 193 -2.66 -8.82 13.34
N TYR A 194 -2.39 -9.20 12.09
CA TYR A 194 -2.86 -10.44 11.46
C TYR A 194 -1.64 -11.17 10.86
N PRO A 195 -0.73 -11.67 11.71
CA PRO A 195 0.43 -12.42 11.24
C PRO A 195 0.02 -13.69 10.49
N GLY A 196 0.84 -14.10 9.51
CA GLY A 196 0.57 -15.26 8.67
C GLY A 196 -0.24 -14.94 7.42
N GLU A 197 -0.78 -13.72 7.29
CA GLU A 197 -1.38 -13.25 6.03
C GLU A 197 -0.34 -13.00 4.93
N GLY A 198 0.96 -12.99 5.26
CA GLY A 198 2.02 -12.68 4.31
C GLY A 198 1.91 -11.25 3.81
N GLU A 199 1.54 -10.33 4.71
CA GLU A 199 1.21 -8.95 4.34
C GLU A 199 2.44 -8.22 3.79
N VAL A 200 2.26 -7.64 2.61
CA VAL A 200 3.18 -6.71 1.96
C VAL A 200 2.46 -5.38 1.75
N LEU A 201 2.99 -4.34 2.38
CA LEU A 201 2.42 -3.01 2.36
C LEU A 201 3.20 -2.11 1.39
N PHE A 202 2.48 -1.54 0.44
CA PHE A 202 2.99 -0.47 -0.40
C PHE A 202 2.69 0.89 0.24
N PRO A 203 3.58 1.88 0.03
CA PRO A 203 3.42 3.23 0.58
C PRO A 203 2.19 3.94 -0.01
N SER A 204 1.91 5.14 0.47
CA SER A 204 0.92 6.00 -0.15
C SER A 204 1.35 6.45 -1.55
N ASN A 205 0.39 6.94 -2.34
CA ASN A 205 0.63 7.53 -3.66
C ASN A 205 1.36 6.59 -4.64
N ILE A 206 1.10 5.28 -4.60
CA ILE A 206 1.67 4.38 -5.60
C ILE A 206 1.03 4.55 -6.96
N LEU A 207 1.80 4.23 -8.00
CA LEU A 207 1.34 4.15 -9.37
C LEU A 207 1.23 2.68 -9.79
N LEU A 208 0.04 2.28 -10.22
CA LEU A 208 -0.23 0.99 -10.82
C LEU A 208 -0.16 1.12 -12.34
N ILE A 209 0.65 0.29 -12.96
CA ILE A 209 0.87 0.25 -14.40
C ILE A 209 0.34 -1.09 -14.90
N PRO A 210 -0.66 -1.13 -15.80
CA PRO A 210 -1.18 -2.39 -16.34
C PRO A 210 -0.06 -3.26 -16.89
N ASN A 211 -0.02 -4.53 -16.47
CA ASN A 211 0.99 -5.47 -16.92
C ASN A 211 0.61 -6.08 -18.26
N THR A 212 1.17 -5.54 -19.35
CA THR A 212 0.80 -5.94 -20.73
C THR A 212 1.23 -7.36 -21.12
N GLU A 213 2.18 -7.96 -20.39
CA GLU A 213 2.74 -9.28 -20.74
C GLU A 213 1.87 -10.47 -20.34
N ARG A 214 0.95 -10.27 -19.39
CA ARG A 214 0.23 -11.37 -18.72
C ARG A 214 -1.28 -11.31 -18.85
N ILE A 215 -1.82 -10.30 -19.54
CA ILE A 215 -3.25 -10.22 -19.83
C ILE A 215 -3.65 -11.45 -20.65
N GLY A 216 -4.45 -12.31 -20.03
CA GLY A 216 -4.89 -13.58 -20.61
C GLY A 216 -4.56 -14.80 -19.76
N HIS A 217 -3.63 -14.67 -18.80
CA HIS A 217 -3.47 -15.64 -17.72
C HIS A 217 -4.39 -15.28 -16.54
N LEU A 218 -5.68 -15.07 -16.84
CA LEU A 218 -6.69 -15.05 -15.79
C LEU A 218 -6.54 -16.35 -15.01
N HIS A 219 -6.33 -16.26 -13.70
CA HIS A 219 -6.25 -17.42 -12.83
C HIS A 219 -7.48 -18.28 -13.11
N PRO A 220 -7.35 -19.46 -13.75
CA PRO A 220 -8.50 -20.23 -14.23
C PRO A 220 -9.38 -20.75 -13.10
N ASP A 221 -8.88 -20.65 -11.87
CA ASP A 221 -9.59 -21.05 -10.65
C ASP A 221 -10.33 -19.88 -9.98
N LEU A 222 -10.34 -18.68 -10.58
CA LEU A 222 -11.01 -17.48 -10.07
C LEU A 222 -12.15 -17.02 -10.98
N ASP A 223 -12.97 -17.97 -11.44
CA ASP A 223 -14.09 -17.73 -12.36
C ASP A 223 -15.15 -16.72 -11.85
N HIS A 224 -15.11 -16.36 -10.57
CA HIS A 224 -16.10 -15.49 -9.93
C HIS A 224 -15.65 -14.02 -9.77
N CYS A 225 -14.41 -13.66 -10.13
CA CYS A 225 -13.93 -12.27 -9.99
C CYS A 225 -13.14 -11.76 -11.20
N GLU A 226 -13.19 -10.45 -11.42
CA GLU A 226 -12.38 -9.78 -12.44
C GLU A 226 -10.95 -9.59 -11.92
N CYS A 227 -9.97 -10.17 -12.62
CA CYS A 227 -8.56 -10.05 -12.26
C CYS A 227 -7.85 -9.01 -13.14
N PHE A 228 -7.13 -8.10 -12.50
CA PHE A 228 -6.32 -7.08 -13.16
C PHE A 228 -4.86 -7.20 -12.70
N GLU A 229 -3.91 -7.15 -13.63
CA GLU A 229 -2.49 -7.30 -13.33
C GLU A 229 -1.74 -5.98 -13.41
N PHE A 230 -0.91 -5.69 -12.41
CA PHE A 230 -0.17 -4.44 -12.32
C PHE A 230 1.31 -4.65 -12.00
N LEU A 231 2.11 -3.76 -12.54
CA LEU A 231 3.40 -3.37 -11.96
C LEU A 231 3.16 -2.17 -11.04
N VAL A 232 3.89 -2.12 -9.92
CA VAL A 232 3.85 -0.97 -9.02
C VAL A 232 5.08 -0.09 -9.24
N ARG A 233 4.88 1.23 -9.21
CA ARG A 233 5.94 2.22 -9.23
C ARG A 233 5.75 3.26 -8.13
N TYR A 234 6.88 3.73 -7.60
CA TYR A 234 6.92 4.81 -6.62
C TYR A 234 7.18 6.13 -7.33
N PRO A 235 6.27 7.11 -7.20
CA PRO A 235 6.52 8.46 -7.67
C PRO A 235 7.34 9.26 -6.64
N TRP A 236 7.90 8.63 -5.61
CA TRP A 236 8.57 9.31 -4.52
C TRP A 236 9.82 8.56 -4.05
N ASP A 237 10.80 9.33 -3.60
CA ASP A 237 12.04 8.86 -2.99
C ASP A 237 12.00 9.16 -1.50
N TYR A 238 11.73 8.14 -0.69
CA TYR A 238 11.56 8.31 0.75
C TYR A 238 12.88 8.78 1.43
N LYS A 239 14.05 8.45 0.87
CA LYS A 239 15.35 8.91 1.41
C LYS A 239 15.49 10.41 1.28
N ASN A 240 15.10 10.95 0.12
CA ASN A 240 15.17 12.37 -0.17
C ASN A 240 13.88 13.12 0.20
N ARG A 241 12.89 12.42 0.79
CA ARG A 241 11.56 12.95 1.16
C ARG A 241 10.92 13.76 0.03
N CYS A 242 11.17 13.36 -1.22
CA CYS A 242 10.84 14.16 -2.39
C CYS A 242 10.04 13.33 -3.39
N PRO A 243 8.91 13.84 -3.92
CA PRO A 243 8.31 13.23 -5.09
C PRO A 243 9.35 13.25 -6.21
N LEU A 244 9.63 12.08 -6.79
CA LEU A 244 10.29 12.00 -8.07
C LEU A 244 9.37 12.76 -9.03
N LEU A 245 9.87 13.85 -9.61
CA LEU A 245 9.12 14.71 -10.53
C LEU A 245 8.47 13.86 -11.63
N LEU A 246 7.21 13.47 -11.43
CA LEU A 246 6.32 13.00 -12.47
C LEU A 246 5.42 14.17 -12.81
N ASP A 247 5.23 14.43 -14.11
CA ASP A 247 4.28 15.46 -14.54
C ASP A 247 2.88 15.03 -14.08
N SER A 248 2.24 15.85 -13.25
CA SER A 248 0.93 15.57 -12.67
C SER A 248 -0.18 15.39 -13.70
N ARG A 249 0.07 15.76 -14.96
CA ARG A 249 -0.89 15.63 -16.08
C ARG A 249 -1.13 14.20 -16.53
N ASP A 250 -0.27 13.27 -16.13
CA ASP A 250 -0.29 11.90 -16.66
C ASP A 250 -0.91 10.89 -15.67
N ILE A 251 -1.33 11.31 -14.47
CA ILE A 251 -1.77 10.38 -13.41
C ILE A 251 -3.28 10.44 -13.20
N ILE A 252 -3.92 9.27 -13.21
CA ILE A 252 -5.36 9.16 -12.95
C ILE A 252 -5.57 8.56 -11.57
N THR A 253 -6.21 9.32 -10.67
CA THR A 253 -6.35 8.95 -9.26
C THR A 253 -7.59 8.09 -9.00
N LEU A 254 -7.48 7.13 -8.07
CA LEU A 254 -8.58 6.24 -7.64
C LEU A 254 -9.64 6.92 -6.75
N SER A 255 -9.51 8.22 -6.46
CA SER A 255 -10.50 8.95 -5.67
C SER A 255 -11.79 9.14 -6.46
N GLY A 256 -12.88 8.47 -6.04
CA GLY A 256 -14.19 8.48 -6.70
C GLY A 256 -14.94 9.83 -6.75
N ASP A 257 -14.31 10.92 -6.30
CA ASP A 257 -14.80 12.29 -6.49
C ASP A 257 -13.92 13.02 -7.52
N LEU A 258 -14.23 12.83 -8.80
CA LEU A 258 -13.59 13.52 -9.92
C LEU A 258 -13.99 15.01 -10.02
N THR A 259 -14.77 15.54 -9.08
CA THR A 259 -15.23 16.95 -9.10
C THR A 259 -14.34 17.89 -8.28
N ALA A 260 -13.39 17.39 -7.48
CA ALA A 260 -12.66 18.22 -6.52
C ALA A 260 -11.12 18.20 -6.60
N CYS A 261 -10.49 17.38 -7.46
CA CYS A 261 -9.03 17.30 -7.53
C CYS A 261 -8.45 17.87 -8.83
N THR A 262 -8.61 19.19 -9.01
CA THR A 262 -7.57 20.00 -9.66
C THR A 262 -7.47 21.37 -9.00
N PRO A 263 -6.51 21.56 -8.09
CA PRO A 263 -5.80 22.81 -7.96
C PRO A 263 -4.35 22.60 -8.42
N SER A 264 -4.06 23.04 -9.65
CA SER A 264 -2.81 23.67 -10.07
C SER A 264 -1.56 23.37 -9.21
N LEU A 265 -0.93 22.20 -9.40
CA LEU A 265 0.52 22.06 -9.23
C LEU A 265 1.29 22.33 -10.54
N ALA A 266 0.57 22.59 -11.64
CA ALA A 266 1.17 23.08 -12.87
C ALA A 266 1.83 24.45 -12.62
N GLY A 267 3.17 24.46 -12.58
CA GLY A 267 3.97 25.69 -12.59
C GLY A 267 4.81 25.99 -11.36
N LYS A 268 4.86 25.13 -10.33
CA LYS A 268 5.88 25.31 -9.28
C LYS A 268 7.23 24.74 -9.75
N PRO A 269 8.33 25.51 -9.68
CA PRO A 269 9.66 24.97 -9.91
C PRO A 269 9.97 23.87 -8.89
N PRO A 270 10.89 22.94 -9.19
CA PRO A 270 11.35 21.95 -8.22
C PRO A 270 11.81 22.63 -6.93
N CYS A 271 11.62 21.96 -5.78
CA CYS A 271 12.06 22.46 -4.48
C CYS A 271 13.52 22.92 -4.58
N THR A 272 13.77 24.15 -4.13
CA THR A 272 15.11 24.73 -4.09
C THR A 272 15.98 23.96 -3.09
N ALA A 273 17.30 24.02 -3.30
CA ALA A 273 18.25 23.41 -2.36
C ALA A 273 18.09 23.97 -0.93
N GLU A 274 17.63 25.22 -0.79
CA GLU A 274 17.33 25.82 0.51
C GLU A 274 16.06 25.25 1.17
N GLU A 275 15.02 24.95 0.40
CA GLU A 275 13.80 24.31 0.93
C GLU A 275 14.07 22.88 1.39
N ILE A 276 14.90 22.13 0.67
CA ILE A 276 15.36 20.80 1.09
C ILE A 276 16.16 20.89 2.39
N LYS A 277 17.08 21.85 2.49
CA LYS A 277 17.91 22.06 3.68
C LYS A 277 17.11 22.53 4.90
N ALA A 278 16.02 23.27 4.68
CA ALA A 278 15.09 23.67 5.74
C ALA A 278 14.31 22.46 6.27
N LEU A 279 13.89 21.53 5.41
CA LEU A 279 13.23 20.28 5.79
C LEU A 279 14.17 19.29 6.51
N GLU A 280 15.47 19.36 6.26
CA GLU A 280 16.51 18.58 6.97
C GLU A 280 16.85 19.14 8.36
N SER A 281 16.44 20.37 8.67
CA SER A 281 16.70 21.02 9.97
C SER A 281 15.62 20.78 11.04
N PHE A 282 14.60 20.00 10.70
CA PHE A 282 13.56 19.48 11.59
C PHE A 282 13.74 17.97 11.83
#